data_AF-R5Y702-F1
#
_entry.id   AF-R5Y702-F1
#
_cell.length_a   1.000
_cell.length_b   1.000
_cell.length_c   1.000
_cell.angle_alpha   90.00
_cell.angle_beta   90.00
_cell.angle_gamma   90.00
#
_symmetry.space_group_name_H-M   'P 1'
#
loop_
_entity.id
_entity.type
_entity.pdbx_description
1 polymer ?
#
loop_
_entity_poly.entity_id
_entity_poly.type
_entity_poly.pdbx_seq_one_letter_code
_entity_poly.pdbx_strand_id
1 'polypeptide(L)'
;MNENIINNVTRLKAALHYEIKKYNEMENEIDLISNNISCIMDIIKNLKTSSYQELYDYTSIIYLVLNIIYEENTSKIIYNRVYKIAYNLINAKKNNLDELEIKYKLELEKMINYFENELVELSSKQSDLINTLKTSRKNEYINLLRKIKYREYITKQDFISIEQFLENKSVPEKDQILIFNQIEFNNFIVKKDNGNISKNSFFDYNTIPFMLNLGFEKFDITYISDKGTRNRVEQESKNIINILESDIDINSFLEYLPTIESDEYSYEEVLCILQIVINHFQVELLETVNLISDKDNFKNYRNLIKQEFNNYLNIVTVLQQYYNDEEKKYNDKFDKIDEKEEKNHIFYAFRNEDKSYLEYDLESLNPHYLEKVNRLINRLKLGELSRGEVKGLKSNNILKKQLELRDDQVRVIFYPLTDNNYIIVGVLTKKKDNDNDGYSKMAFRNKEIDISTEEKYIKEQERSKEVEERYTKFIEDKKRKGTSR
;
A
#
# COMPACT_ATOMS: atom_id res chain seq x y z
N MET A 1 13.89 -8.80 10.49
CA MET A 1 14.42 -9.23 9.18
C MET A 1 13.22 -9.33 8.26
N ASN A 2 13.00 -8.37 7.37
CA ASN A 2 11.78 -8.30 6.55
C ASN A 2 11.81 -9.42 5.49
N GLU A 3 10.84 -10.33 5.55
CA GLU A 3 10.66 -11.44 4.59
C GLU A 3 10.48 -10.98 3.13
N ASN A 4 10.20 -9.69 2.89
CA ASN A 4 9.99 -9.12 1.56
C ASN A 4 11.25 -9.02 0.68
N ILE A 5 12.47 -9.06 1.23
CA ILE A 5 13.70 -8.91 0.43
C ILE A 5 14.08 -10.22 -0.31
N ILE A 6 13.54 -11.37 0.10
CA ILE A 6 13.89 -12.71 -0.44
C ILE A 6 13.17 -13.03 -1.77
N ASN A 7 12.23 -12.20 -2.24
CA ASN A 7 11.31 -12.61 -3.31
C ASN A 7 11.82 -12.37 -4.76
N ASN A 8 12.57 -11.31 -5.03
CA ASN A 8 12.71 -10.82 -6.42
C ASN A 8 13.64 -11.65 -7.33
N VAL A 9 14.79 -12.12 -6.83
CA VAL A 9 15.64 -13.06 -7.60
C VAL A 9 14.97 -14.43 -7.74
N THR A 10 14.13 -14.82 -6.78
CA THR A 10 13.32 -16.04 -6.88
C THR A 10 12.29 -15.93 -8.00
N ARG A 11 11.64 -14.78 -8.17
CA ARG A 11 10.76 -14.49 -9.32
C ARG A 11 11.51 -14.56 -10.65
N LEU A 12 12.72 -13.99 -10.74
CA LEU A 12 13.57 -14.12 -11.94
C LEU A 12 13.87 -15.60 -12.26
N LYS A 13 14.25 -16.41 -11.25
CA LYS A 13 14.49 -17.85 -11.45
C LYS A 13 13.26 -18.57 -12.01
N ALA A 14 12.07 -18.31 -11.44
CA ALA A 14 10.83 -18.92 -11.88
C ALA A 14 10.49 -18.53 -13.33
N ALA A 15 10.67 -17.25 -13.69
CA ALA A 15 10.43 -16.76 -15.04
C ALA A 15 11.39 -17.39 -16.07
N LEU A 16 12.69 -17.51 -15.74
CA LEU A 16 13.66 -18.19 -16.59
C LEU A 16 13.31 -19.67 -16.78
N HIS A 17 12.94 -20.36 -15.71
CA HIS A 17 12.50 -21.77 -15.77
C HIS A 17 11.31 -21.97 -16.71
N TYR A 18 10.33 -21.08 -16.65
CA TYR A 18 9.14 -21.15 -17.49
C TYR A 18 9.49 -21.04 -18.98
N GLU A 19 10.33 -20.08 -19.36
CA GLU A 19 10.74 -19.92 -20.77
C GLU A 19 11.57 -21.10 -21.27
N ILE A 20 12.49 -21.62 -20.46
CA ILE A 20 13.26 -22.82 -20.81
C ILE A 20 12.31 -24.00 -21.06
N LYS A 21 11.29 -24.17 -20.22
CA LYS A 21 10.29 -25.24 -20.38
C LYS A 21 9.54 -25.09 -21.70
N LYS A 22 9.11 -23.88 -22.04
CA LYS A 22 8.43 -23.59 -23.31
C LYS A 22 9.29 -23.98 -24.53
N TYR A 23 10.59 -23.68 -24.50
CA TYR A 23 11.49 -24.10 -25.58
C TYR A 23 11.70 -25.62 -25.63
N ASN A 24 11.76 -26.31 -24.49
CA ASN A 24 11.82 -27.78 -24.46
C ASN A 24 10.54 -28.40 -25.05
N GLU A 25 9.37 -27.83 -24.75
CA GLU A 25 8.09 -28.28 -25.32
C GLU A 25 8.07 -28.12 -26.85
N MET A 26 8.63 -27.03 -27.38
CA MET A 26 8.79 -26.82 -28.84
C MET A 26 9.74 -27.83 -29.50
N GLU A 27 10.87 -28.17 -28.86
CA GLU A 27 11.78 -29.19 -29.37
C GLU A 27 11.10 -30.57 -29.45
N ASN A 28 10.37 -30.96 -28.40
CA ASN A 28 9.60 -32.21 -28.40
C ASN A 28 8.53 -32.22 -29.50
N GLU A 29 7.89 -31.07 -29.76
CA GLU A 29 6.90 -30.93 -30.82
C GLU A 29 7.54 -31.07 -32.22
N ILE A 30 8.73 -30.51 -32.43
CA ILE A 30 9.50 -30.69 -33.67
C ILE A 30 9.83 -32.16 -33.90
N ASP A 31 10.27 -32.88 -32.87
CA ASP A 31 10.59 -34.32 -32.98
C ASP A 31 9.33 -35.13 -33.37
N LEU A 32 8.19 -34.82 -32.74
CA LEU A 32 6.90 -35.45 -33.09
C LEU A 32 6.51 -35.15 -34.55
N ILE A 33 6.58 -33.89 -34.97
CA ILE A 33 6.26 -33.49 -36.35
C ILE A 33 7.23 -34.17 -37.34
N SER A 34 8.52 -34.28 -37.01
CA SER A 34 9.52 -34.96 -37.85
C SER A 34 9.16 -36.42 -38.08
N ASN A 35 8.74 -37.12 -37.02
CA ASN A 35 8.28 -38.51 -37.11
C ASN A 35 7.03 -38.62 -37.99
N ASN A 36 6.06 -37.72 -37.81
CA ASN A 36 4.83 -37.70 -38.60
C ASN A 36 5.11 -37.45 -40.09
N ILE A 37 6.00 -36.51 -40.40
CA ILE A 37 6.44 -36.20 -41.77
C ILE A 37 7.03 -37.46 -42.42
N SER A 38 7.93 -38.17 -41.73
CA SER A 38 8.52 -39.41 -42.25
C SER A 38 7.47 -40.48 -42.53
N CYS A 39 6.51 -40.67 -41.61
CA CYS A 39 5.41 -41.61 -41.76
C CYS A 39 4.51 -41.28 -42.97
N ILE A 40 4.16 -40.00 -43.15
CA ILE A 40 3.35 -39.54 -44.28
C ILE A 40 4.10 -39.74 -45.61
N MET A 41 5.41 -39.46 -45.66
CA MET A 41 6.23 -39.74 -46.83
C MET A 41 6.22 -41.23 -47.20
N ASP A 42 6.30 -42.13 -46.21
CA ASP A 42 6.21 -43.58 -46.44
C ASP A 42 4.81 -43.99 -46.96
N ILE A 43 3.74 -43.39 -46.44
CA ILE A 43 2.38 -43.62 -46.96
C ILE A 43 2.30 -43.18 -48.43
N ILE A 44 2.73 -41.96 -48.76
CA ILE A 44 2.70 -41.42 -50.13
C ILE A 44 3.51 -42.33 -51.07
N LYS A 45 4.70 -42.77 -50.65
CA LYS A 45 5.54 -43.69 -51.42
C LYS A 45 4.81 -45.00 -51.73
N ASN A 46 4.13 -45.59 -50.75
CA ASN A 46 3.37 -46.82 -50.92
C ASN A 46 2.07 -46.64 -51.74
N LEU A 47 1.49 -45.43 -51.74
CA LEU A 47 0.34 -45.11 -52.60
C LEU A 47 0.73 -44.90 -54.07
N LYS A 48 1.96 -44.44 -54.33
CA LYS A 48 2.50 -44.17 -55.68
C LYS A 48 3.16 -45.40 -56.35
N THR A 49 2.88 -46.61 -55.88
CA THR A 49 3.49 -47.82 -56.45
C THR A 49 2.98 -48.08 -57.87
N SER A 50 3.81 -48.75 -58.67
CA SER A 50 3.54 -48.97 -60.10
C SER A 50 2.53 -50.09 -60.36
N SER A 51 2.26 -50.94 -59.38
CA SER A 51 1.40 -52.13 -59.50
C SER A 51 0.24 -52.09 -58.51
N TYR A 52 -0.98 -52.36 -58.99
CA TYR A 52 -2.16 -52.47 -58.10
C TYR A 52 -2.03 -53.60 -57.09
N GLN A 53 -1.30 -54.67 -57.43
CA GLN A 53 -1.04 -55.76 -56.48
C GLN A 53 -0.15 -55.26 -55.34
N GLU A 54 0.92 -54.53 -55.64
CA GLU A 54 1.79 -53.95 -54.62
C GLU A 54 1.03 -52.97 -53.74
N LEU A 55 0.21 -52.08 -54.33
CA LEU A 55 -0.63 -51.15 -53.58
C LEU A 55 -1.52 -51.89 -52.56
N TYR A 56 -2.15 -53.01 -52.96
CA TYR A 56 -2.97 -53.83 -52.08
C TYR A 56 -2.15 -54.49 -50.98
N ASP A 57 -0.98 -55.05 -51.31
CA ASP A 57 -0.09 -55.69 -50.34
C ASP A 57 0.40 -54.67 -49.28
N TYR A 58 0.63 -53.41 -49.69
CA TYR A 58 1.02 -52.34 -48.77
C TYR A 58 -0.11 -51.81 -47.88
N THR A 59 -1.39 -52.14 -48.12
CA THR A 59 -2.51 -51.61 -47.32
C THR A 59 -2.36 -51.89 -45.82
N SER A 60 -1.82 -53.06 -45.46
CA SER A 60 -1.57 -53.45 -44.06
C SER A 60 -0.44 -52.62 -43.44
N ILE A 61 0.61 -52.33 -44.21
CA ILE A 61 1.72 -51.48 -43.78
C ILE A 61 1.23 -50.04 -43.60
N ILE A 62 0.45 -49.52 -44.55
CA ILE A 62 -0.17 -48.20 -44.46
C ILE A 62 -1.02 -48.11 -43.19
N TYR A 63 -1.82 -49.13 -42.85
CA TYR A 63 -2.61 -49.12 -41.61
C TYR A 63 -1.75 -49.02 -40.35
N LEU A 64 -0.65 -49.76 -40.29
CA LEU A 64 0.29 -49.70 -39.16
C LEU A 64 0.88 -48.30 -39.02
N VAL A 65 1.30 -47.69 -40.13
CA VAL A 65 1.85 -46.32 -40.14
C VAL A 65 0.79 -45.29 -39.74
N LEU A 66 -0.46 -45.45 -40.18
CA LEU A 66 -1.57 -44.57 -39.78
C LEU A 66 -1.79 -44.59 -38.26
N ASN A 67 -1.71 -45.77 -37.62
CA ASN A 67 -1.86 -45.90 -36.17
C ASN A 67 -0.70 -45.26 -35.37
N ILE A 68 0.42 -44.94 -36.00
CA ILE A 68 1.51 -44.18 -35.36
C ILE A 68 1.14 -42.70 -35.28
N ILE A 69 0.47 -42.16 -36.31
CA ILE A 69 0.30 -40.70 -36.48
C ILE A 69 -1.14 -40.21 -36.22
N TYR A 70 -2.13 -41.10 -36.22
CA TYR A 70 -3.53 -40.76 -35.92
C TYR A 70 -4.14 -41.68 -34.87
N GLU A 71 -5.20 -41.17 -34.23
CA GLU A 71 -6.07 -41.96 -33.37
C GLU A 71 -6.72 -43.13 -34.14
N GLU A 72 -6.99 -44.23 -33.44
CA GLU A 72 -7.45 -45.50 -34.00
C GLU A 72 -8.64 -45.35 -34.95
N ASN A 73 -9.64 -44.54 -34.58
CA ASN A 73 -10.84 -44.32 -35.40
C ASN A 73 -10.50 -43.64 -36.73
N THR A 74 -9.67 -42.60 -36.70
CA THR A 74 -9.22 -41.86 -37.88
C THR A 74 -8.40 -42.78 -38.79
N SER A 75 -7.45 -43.50 -38.21
CA SER A 75 -6.63 -44.49 -38.92
C SER A 75 -7.48 -45.54 -39.64
N LYS A 76 -8.51 -46.06 -38.97
CA LYS A 76 -9.42 -47.06 -39.55
C LYS A 76 -10.24 -46.51 -40.71
N ILE A 77 -10.72 -45.27 -40.62
CA ILE A 77 -11.48 -44.61 -41.70
C ILE A 77 -10.60 -44.45 -42.94
N ILE A 78 -9.39 -43.94 -42.75
CA ILE A 78 -8.41 -43.71 -43.82
C ILE A 78 -8.01 -45.06 -44.44
N TYR A 79 -7.67 -46.05 -43.62
CA TYR A 79 -7.32 -47.40 -44.09
C TYR A 79 -8.43 -48.03 -44.93
N ASN A 80 -9.68 -48.00 -44.46
CA ASN A 80 -10.80 -48.57 -45.20
C ASN A 80 -10.96 -47.94 -46.60
N ARG A 81 -10.68 -46.64 -46.73
CA ARG A 81 -10.66 -45.96 -48.03
C ARG A 81 -9.52 -46.46 -48.90
N VAL A 82 -8.29 -46.50 -48.38
CA VAL A 82 -7.11 -47.00 -49.11
C VAL A 82 -7.30 -48.45 -49.56
N TYR A 83 -7.76 -49.33 -48.67
CA TYR A 83 -8.07 -50.73 -48.97
C TYR A 83 -9.11 -50.86 -50.07
N LYS A 84 -10.21 -50.10 -49.98
CA LYS A 84 -11.27 -50.10 -51.00
C LYS A 84 -10.74 -49.63 -52.36
N ILE A 85 -9.89 -48.61 -52.40
CA ILE A 85 -9.25 -48.13 -53.63
C ILE A 85 -8.39 -49.26 -54.24
N ALA A 86 -7.47 -49.82 -53.45
CA ALA A 86 -6.55 -50.86 -53.89
C ALA A 86 -7.27 -52.11 -54.41
N TYR A 87 -8.26 -52.61 -53.65
CA TYR A 87 -9.05 -53.79 -54.02
C TYR A 87 -9.81 -53.59 -55.34
N ASN A 88 -10.45 -52.44 -55.53
CA ASN A 88 -11.22 -52.18 -56.74
C ASN A 88 -10.32 -51.95 -57.97
N LEU A 89 -9.13 -51.38 -57.80
CA LEU A 89 -8.15 -51.26 -58.89
C LEU A 89 -7.66 -52.64 -59.37
N ILE A 90 -7.36 -53.56 -58.45
CA ILE A 90 -7.00 -54.94 -58.80
C ILE A 90 -8.15 -55.62 -59.57
N ASN A 91 -9.37 -55.52 -59.03
CA ASN A 91 -10.53 -56.17 -59.63
C ASN A 91 -10.88 -55.59 -60.99
N ALA A 92 -10.77 -54.26 -61.17
CA ALA A 92 -11.02 -53.62 -62.45
C ALA A 92 -10.02 -54.11 -63.50
N LYS A 93 -8.73 -54.17 -63.15
CA LYS A 93 -7.67 -54.66 -64.06
C LYS A 93 -7.81 -56.14 -64.40
N LYS A 94 -8.16 -57.00 -63.42
CA LYS A 94 -8.38 -58.44 -63.66
C LYS A 94 -9.56 -58.72 -64.59
N ASN A 95 -10.60 -57.89 -64.53
CA ASN A 95 -11.84 -58.10 -65.26
C ASN A 95 -12.02 -57.16 -66.47
N ASN A 96 -11.00 -56.38 -66.83
CA ASN A 96 -11.03 -55.38 -67.91
C ASN A 96 -12.19 -54.37 -67.79
N LEU A 97 -12.36 -53.77 -66.61
CA LEU A 97 -13.42 -52.79 -66.31
C LEU A 97 -12.88 -51.35 -66.33
N ASP A 98 -12.72 -50.79 -67.54
CA ASP A 98 -12.04 -49.50 -67.75
C ASP A 98 -12.66 -48.33 -66.96
N GLU A 99 -13.98 -48.18 -66.96
CA GLU A 99 -14.67 -47.11 -66.22
C GLU A 99 -14.41 -47.17 -64.71
N LEU A 100 -14.38 -48.39 -64.16
CA LEU A 100 -14.13 -48.62 -62.74
C LEU A 100 -12.67 -48.32 -62.39
N GLU A 101 -11.74 -48.69 -63.27
CA GLU A 101 -10.32 -48.38 -63.12
C GLU A 101 -10.09 -46.86 -63.13
N ILE A 102 -10.67 -46.13 -64.08
CA ILE A 102 -10.58 -44.65 -64.17
C ILE A 102 -11.08 -44.01 -62.88
N LYS A 103 -12.26 -44.45 -62.39
CA LYS A 103 -12.86 -43.92 -61.17
C LYS A 103 -11.92 -44.05 -59.96
N TYR A 104 -11.36 -45.25 -59.73
CA TYR A 104 -10.53 -45.49 -58.55
C TYR A 104 -9.10 -44.97 -58.69
N LYS A 105 -8.58 -44.75 -59.91
CA LYS A 105 -7.36 -43.96 -60.12
C LYS A 105 -7.53 -42.54 -59.63
N LEU A 106 -8.65 -41.90 -59.98
CA LEU A 106 -8.95 -40.54 -59.54
C LEU A 106 -9.13 -40.46 -58.00
N GLU A 107 -9.71 -41.49 -57.38
CA GLU A 107 -9.79 -41.56 -55.91
C GLU A 107 -8.41 -41.79 -55.26
N LEU A 108 -7.52 -42.57 -55.89
CA LEU A 108 -6.14 -42.73 -55.44
C LEU A 108 -5.37 -41.41 -55.50
N GLU A 109 -5.51 -40.65 -56.60
CA GLU A 109 -4.90 -39.32 -56.75
C GLU A 109 -5.41 -38.35 -55.67
N LYS A 110 -6.72 -38.35 -55.38
CA LYS A 110 -7.27 -37.55 -54.27
C LYS A 110 -6.65 -37.94 -52.93
N MET A 111 -6.44 -39.23 -52.69
CA MET A 111 -5.84 -39.73 -51.46
C MET A 111 -4.36 -39.31 -51.33
N ILE A 112 -3.62 -39.36 -52.44
CA ILE A 112 -2.23 -38.88 -52.49
C ILE A 112 -2.20 -37.37 -52.21
N ASN A 113 -3.04 -36.58 -52.89
CA ASN A 113 -3.12 -35.13 -52.69
C ASN A 113 -3.49 -34.75 -51.24
N TYR A 114 -4.36 -35.53 -50.59
CA TYR A 114 -4.69 -35.34 -49.17
C TYR A 114 -3.43 -35.41 -48.30
N PHE A 115 -2.62 -36.46 -48.46
CA PHE A 115 -1.38 -36.62 -47.69
C PHE A 115 -0.29 -35.61 -48.08
N GLU A 116 -0.21 -35.23 -49.36
CA GLU A 116 0.73 -34.19 -49.81
C GLU A 116 0.41 -32.82 -49.21
N ASN A 117 -0.87 -32.45 -49.11
CA ASN A 117 -1.27 -31.21 -48.45
C ASN A 117 -0.93 -31.24 -46.96
N GLU A 118 -1.20 -32.35 -46.28
CA GLU A 118 -0.87 -32.50 -44.86
C GLU A 118 0.65 -32.45 -44.62
N LEU A 119 1.44 -33.04 -45.52
CA LEU A 119 2.90 -32.94 -45.50
C LEU A 119 3.38 -31.48 -45.60
N VAL A 120 2.76 -30.68 -46.47
CA VAL A 120 3.08 -29.24 -46.63
C VAL A 120 2.75 -28.47 -45.36
N GLU A 121 1.57 -28.69 -44.76
CA GLU A 121 1.16 -28.04 -43.52
C GLU A 121 2.10 -28.37 -42.36
N LEU A 122 2.42 -29.65 -42.17
CA LEU A 122 3.35 -30.10 -41.13
C LEU A 122 4.76 -29.55 -41.35
N SER A 123 5.25 -29.55 -42.59
CA SER A 123 6.58 -29.00 -42.93
C SER A 123 6.64 -27.50 -42.67
N SER A 124 5.58 -26.76 -42.97
CA SER A 124 5.47 -25.33 -42.66
C SER A 124 5.53 -25.10 -41.15
N LYS A 125 4.70 -25.81 -40.38
CA LYS A 125 4.67 -25.71 -38.92
C LYS A 125 6.02 -26.05 -38.29
N GLN A 126 6.68 -27.12 -38.76
CA GLN A 126 8.01 -27.51 -38.32
C GLN A 126 9.03 -26.41 -38.57
N SER A 127 9.03 -25.83 -39.77
CA SER A 127 9.92 -24.74 -40.16
C SER A 127 9.74 -23.52 -39.24
N ASP A 128 8.50 -23.14 -38.93
CA ASP A 128 8.20 -22.01 -38.05
C ASP A 128 8.73 -22.25 -36.62
N LEU A 129 8.54 -23.46 -36.08
CA LEU A 129 9.09 -23.84 -34.77
C LEU A 129 10.61 -23.83 -34.77
N ILE A 130 11.25 -24.40 -35.79
CA ILE A 130 12.72 -24.40 -35.94
C ILE A 130 13.26 -22.97 -36.01
N ASN A 131 12.62 -22.09 -36.78
CA ASN A 131 13.04 -20.69 -36.91
C ASN A 131 12.88 -19.91 -35.59
N THR A 132 11.81 -20.20 -34.84
CA THR A 132 11.62 -19.66 -33.49
C THR A 132 12.72 -20.13 -32.53
N LEU A 133 13.10 -21.42 -32.58
CA LEU A 133 14.17 -21.95 -31.73
C LEU A 133 15.56 -21.44 -32.12
N LYS A 134 15.85 -21.26 -33.41
CA LYS A 134 17.14 -20.69 -33.89
C LYS A 134 17.41 -19.30 -33.31
N THR A 135 16.37 -18.51 -33.11
CA THR A 135 16.46 -17.16 -32.52
C THR A 135 16.22 -17.16 -31.00
N SER A 136 15.96 -18.33 -30.41
CA SER A 136 15.74 -18.45 -28.98
C SER A 136 17.01 -18.20 -28.17
N ARG A 137 16.83 -17.69 -26.95
CA ARG A 137 17.91 -17.48 -25.98
C ARG A 137 17.97 -18.59 -24.94
N LYS A 138 17.47 -19.79 -25.27
CA LYS A 138 17.33 -20.94 -24.34
C LYS A 138 18.63 -21.24 -23.59
N ASN A 139 19.74 -21.41 -24.30
CA ASN A 139 21.04 -21.75 -23.70
C ASN A 139 21.56 -20.64 -22.79
N GLU A 140 21.29 -19.38 -23.17
CA GLU A 140 21.62 -18.22 -22.35
C GLU A 140 20.82 -18.22 -21.05
N TYR A 141 19.51 -18.48 -21.11
CA TYR A 141 18.65 -18.59 -19.94
C TYR A 141 19.04 -19.74 -19.02
N ILE A 142 19.42 -20.90 -19.58
CA ILE A 142 19.95 -22.04 -18.81
C ILE A 142 21.22 -21.63 -18.08
N ASN A 143 22.15 -20.95 -18.76
CA ASN A 143 23.40 -20.49 -18.16
C ASN A 143 23.15 -19.46 -17.05
N LEU A 144 22.26 -18.48 -17.27
CA LEU A 144 21.87 -17.50 -16.25
C LEU A 144 21.28 -18.21 -15.03
N LEU A 145 20.32 -19.11 -15.24
CA LEU A 145 19.66 -19.85 -14.17
C LEU A 145 20.67 -20.67 -13.36
N ARG A 146 21.63 -21.35 -14.02
CA ARG A 146 22.73 -22.07 -13.36
C ARG A 146 23.51 -21.13 -12.46
N LYS A 147 23.99 -20.00 -12.99
CA LYS A 147 24.78 -19.03 -12.23
C LYS A 147 24.01 -18.51 -11.01
N ILE A 148 22.74 -18.15 -11.15
CA ILE A 148 21.92 -17.65 -10.03
C ILE A 148 21.62 -18.78 -9.01
N LYS A 149 21.42 -20.02 -9.46
CA LYS A 149 21.17 -21.18 -8.57
C LYS A 149 22.39 -21.51 -7.72
N TYR A 150 23.56 -21.57 -8.32
CA TYR A 150 24.81 -21.95 -7.67
C TYR A 150 25.61 -20.75 -7.13
N ARG A 151 25.02 -19.55 -7.15
CA ARG A 151 25.66 -18.30 -6.73
C ARG A 151 27.02 -18.10 -7.41
N GLU A 152 27.10 -18.37 -8.71
CA GLU A 152 28.27 -18.02 -9.51
C GLU A 152 28.27 -16.52 -9.80
N TYR A 153 29.45 -15.97 -10.14
CA TYR A 153 29.58 -14.58 -10.53
C TYR A 153 28.81 -14.28 -11.83
N ILE A 154 27.94 -13.26 -11.77
CA ILE A 154 27.15 -12.74 -12.88
C ILE A 154 27.93 -11.59 -13.56
N THR A 155 28.32 -11.78 -14.82
CA THR A 155 29.13 -10.84 -15.59
C THR A 155 28.30 -9.67 -16.13
N LYS A 156 28.96 -8.62 -16.64
CA LYS A 156 28.27 -7.48 -17.29
C LYS A 156 27.38 -7.93 -18.46
N GLN A 157 27.80 -8.93 -19.23
CA GLN A 157 27.00 -9.46 -20.33
C GLN A 157 25.75 -10.18 -19.82
N ASP A 158 25.87 -10.89 -18.69
CA ASP A 158 24.72 -11.51 -18.03
C ASP A 158 23.73 -10.45 -17.51
N PHE A 159 24.21 -9.30 -17.01
CA PHE A 159 23.34 -8.18 -16.62
C PHE A 159 22.50 -7.67 -17.80
N ILE A 160 23.13 -7.39 -18.95
CA ILE A 160 22.42 -6.95 -20.17
C ILE A 160 21.38 -8.00 -20.60
N SER A 161 21.74 -9.28 -20.47
CA SER A 161 20.87 -10.40 -20.80
C SER A 161 19.63 -10.48 -19.90
N ILE A 162 19.83 -10.30 -18.59
CA ILE A 162 18.75 -10.24 -17.60
C ILE A 162 17.88 -8.99 -17.84
N GLU A 163 18.49 -7.85 -18.14
CA GLU A 163 17.79 -6.60 -18.46
C GLU A 163 16.83 -6.76 -19.63
N GLN A 164 17.33 -7.23 -20.76
CA GLN A 164 16.51 -7.51 -21.95
C GLN A 164 15.42 -8.54 -21.67
N PHE A 165 15.71 -9.55 -20.85
CA PHE A 165 14.70 -10.53 -20.45
C PHE A 165 13.57 -9.89 -19.64
N LEU A 166 13.90 -9.05 -18.65
CA LEU A 166 12.93 -8.39 -17.78
C LEU A 166 12.07 -7.37 -18.55
N GLU A 167 12.67 -6.62 -19.48
CA GLU A 167 11.97 -5.70 -20.39
C GLU A 167 10.97 -6.43 -21.28
N ASN A 168 11.39 -7.53 -21.92
CA ASN A 168 10.50 -8.37 -22.73
C ASN A 168 9.34 -9.00 -21.94
N LYS A 169 9.49 -9.10 -20.62
CA LYS A 169 8.45 -9.59 -19.70
C LYS A 169 7.64 -8.48 -19.04
N SER A 170 7.89 -7.21 -19.40
CA SER A 170 7.21 -6.04 -18.84
C SER A 170 7.25 -6.01 -17.30
N VAL A 171 8.38 -6.43 -16.72
CA VAL A 171 8.57 -6.37 -15.26
C VAL A 171 8.67 -4.90 -14.83
N PRO A 172 7.97 -4.45 -13.77
CA PRO A 172 8.05 -3.07 -13.30
C PRO A 172 9.47 -2.65 -12.96
N GLU A 173 9.86 -1.41 -13.28
CA GLU A 173 11.23 -0.90 -13.09
C GLU A 173 11.74 -1.08 -11.65
N LYS A 174 10.90 -0.77 -10.66
CA LYS A 174 11.18 -0.98 -9.25
C LYS A 174 11.63 -2.43 -8.96
N ASP A 175 10.94 -3.41 -9.53
CA ASP A 175 11.29 -4.83 -9.34
C ASP A 175 12.59 -5.17 -10.07
N GLN A 176 12.84 -4.60 -11.25
CA GLN A 176 14.10 -4.77 -11.97
C GLN A 176 15.28 -4.24 -11.15
N ILE A 177 15.16 -3.04 -10.58
CA ILE A 177 16.17 -2.42 -9.72
C ILE A 177 16.48 -3.30 -8.51
N LEU A 178 15.46 -3.83 -7.85
CA LEU A 178 15.64 -4.75 -6.71
C LEU A 178 16.33 -6.06 -7.13
N ILE A 179 15.99 -6.61 -8.31
CA ILE A 179 16.68 -7.79 -8.87
C ILE A 179 18.16 -7.47 -9.09
N PHE A 180 18.48 -6.35 -9.75
CA PHE A 180 19.85 -5.97 -10.04
C PHE A 180 20.66 -5.71 -8.76
N ASN A 181 20.10 -4.97 -7.80
CA ASN A 181 20.73 -4.73 -6.51
C ASN A 181 21.05 -6.05 -5.78
N GLN A 182 20.13 -7.02 -5.80
CA GLN A 182 20.37 -8.33 -5.19
C GLN A 182 21.44 -9.15 -5.94
N ILE A 183 21.49 -9.07 -7.27
CA ILE A 183 22.53 -9.73 -8.07
C ILE A 183 23.90 -9.11 -7.80
N GLU A 184 24.00 -7.78 -7.75
CA GLU A 184 25.25 -7.09 -7.40
C GLU A 184 25.72 -7.45 -5.99
N PHE A 185 24.81 -7.54 -5.03
CA PHE A 185 25.13 -8.01 -3.69
C PHE A 185 25.65 -9.46 -3.68
N ASN A 186 25.00 -10.36 -4.43
CA ASN A 186 25.48 -11.74 -4.58
C ASN A 186 26.89 -11.77 -5.21
N ASN A 187 27.13 -10.98 -6.26
CA ASN A 187 28.44 -10.87 -6.89
C ASN A 187 29.52 -10.35 -5.92
N PHE A 188 29.16 -9.41 -5.05
CA PHE A 188 30.04 -8.91 -4.00
C PHE A 188 30.42 -10.03 -3.02
N ILE A 189 29.45 -10.83 -2.57
CA ILE A 189 29.70 -11.99 -1.70
C ILE A 189 30.65 -12.98 -2.38
N VAL A 190 30.37 -13.37 -3.63
CA VAL A 190 31.17 -14.34 -4.38
C VAL A 190 32.62 -13.89 -4.55
N LYS A 191 32.86 -12.59 -4.82
CA LYS A 191 34.21 -12.01 -4.87
C LYS A 191 34.92 -12.03 -3.51
N LYS A 192 34.15 -11.95 -2.42
CA LYS A 192 34.61 -11.85 -1.04
C LYS A 192 34.74 -13.20 -0.33
N ASP A 193 34.26 -14.33 -0.87
CA ASP A 193 34.54 -15.66 -0.28
C ASP A 193 36.06 -15.99 -0.22
N ASN A 194 36.94 -15.09 -0.69
CA ASN A 194 38.39 -15.04 -0.46
C ASN A 194 38.85 -14.09 0.70
N GLY A 195 37.97 -13.55 1.56
CA GLY A 195 38.31 -12.69 2.72
C GLY A 195 37.12 -12.11 3.53
N ASN A 196 37.36 -11.59 4.75
CA ASN A 196 36.28 -11.12 5.65
C ASN A 196 35.42 -9.96 5.08
N ILE A 197 34.09 -10.06 5.29
CA ILE A 197 33.09 -9.02 4.96
C ILE A 197 33.06 -7.98 6.10
N SER A 198 33.26 -6.70 5.78
CA SER A 198 33.08 -5.62 6.75
C SER A 198 31.58 -5.30 6.89
N LYS A 199 31.10 -5.03 8.11
CA LYS A 199 29.69 -4.68 8.38
C LYS A 199 29.18 -3.57 7.46
N ASN A 200 30.00 -2.54 7.18
CA ASN A 200 29.64 -1.40 6.34
C ASN A 200 29.19 -1.80 4.93
N SER A 201 29.87 -2.78 4.31
CA SER A 201 29.53 -3.24 2.96
C SER A 201 28.17 -3.96 2.88
N PHE A 202 27.69 -4.55 3.99
CA PHE A 202 26.37 -5.18 4.04
C PHE A 202 25.23 -4.16 4.17
N PHE A 203 25.46 -3.08 4.91
CA PHE A 203 24.49 -1.99 5.02
C PHE A 203 24.24 -1.31 3.67
N ASP A 204 25.29 -1.13 2.87
CA ASP A 204 25.22 -0.47 1.56
C ASP A 204 24.24 -1.09 0.57
N TYR A 205 24.11 -2.42 0.53
CA TYR A 205 23.21 -3.10 -0.41
C TYR A 205 21.78 -3.24 0.12
N ASN A 206 21.56 -2.98 1.41
CA ASN A 206 20.22 -2.96 2.01
C ASN A 206 19.57 -1.57 1.96
N THR A 207 20.34 -0.50 1.72
CA THR A 207 19.82 0.86 1.60
C THR A 207 18.79 0.98 0.47
N ILE A 208 19.07 0.47 -0.73
CA ILE A 208 18.15 0.59 -1.87
C ILE A 208 16.81 -0.14 -1.61
N PRO A 209 16.80 -1.42 -1.17
CA PRO A 209 15.55 -2.06 -0.75
C PRO A 209 14.83 -1.32 0.38
N PHE A 210 15.56 -0.74 1.33
CA PHE A 210 14.97 0.04 2.41
C PHE A 210 14.29 1.31 1.88
N MET A 211 14.99 2.12 1.08
CA MET A 211 14.46 3.31 0.40
C MET A 211 13.16 3.01 -0.33
N LEU A 212 13.16 1.96 -1.16
CA LEU A 212 12.02 1.57 -1.99
C LEU A 212 10.83 1.00 -1.22
N ASN A 213 11.02 0.63 0.05
CA ASN A 213 9.97 0.12 0.92
C ASN A 213 9.61 1.08 2.06
N LEU A 214 10.23 2.27 2.10
CA LEU A 214 9.97 3.25 3.15
C LEU A 214 8.61 3.93 2.89
N GLY A 215 7.78 4.01 3.92
CA GLY A 215 6.55 4.80 3.93
C GLY A 215 6.75 6.09 4.72
N PHE A 216 6.13 7.18 4.26
CA PHE A 216 6.19 8.47 4.93
C PHE A 216 4.78 8.94 5.30
N GLU A 217 4.63 9.38 6.54
CA GLU A 217 3.41 10.03 7.03
C GLU A 217 3.77 11.45 7.46
N LYS A 218 3.12 12.43 6.82
CA LYS A 218 3.31 13.85 7.14
C LYS A 218 2.59 14.18 8.43
N PHE A 219 3.17 15.05 9.22
CA PHE A 219 2.48 15.66 10.35
C PHE A 219 1.34 16.54 9.88
N ASP A 220 0.22 16.47 10.60
CA ASP A 220 -0.82 17.50 10.55
C ASP A 220 -0.28 18.78 11.19
N ILE A 221 -0.12 19.84 10.38
CA ILE A 221 0.49 21.10 10.84
C ILE A 221 -0.44 21.78 11.86
N THR A 222 0.13 22.13 13.01
CA THR A 222 -0.55 22.87 14.08
C THR A 222 -1.03 24.23 13.58
N TYR A 223 -2.32 24.51 13.76
CA TYR A 223 -2.93 25.73 13.24
C TYR A 223 -2.67 26.95 14.13
N ILE A 224 -1.95 27.92 13.58
CA ILE A 224 -1.75 29.24 14.20
C ILE A 224 -2.80 30.21 13.67
N SER A 225 -3.63 30.75 14.57
CA SER A 225 -4.73 31.64 14.21
C SER A 225 -4.26 33.06 13.84
N ASP A 226 -3.28 33.60 14.58
CA ASP A 226 -2.75 34.93 14.33
C ASP A 226 -1.88 34.98 13.07
N LYS A 227 -2.09 36.00 12.24
CA LYS A 227 -1.41 36.13 10.95
C LYS A 227 0.05 36.56 11.11
N GLY A 228 0.35 37.44 12.07
CA GLY A 228 1.72 37.90 12.33
C GLY A 228 2.59 36.76 12.84
N THR A 229 2.08 36.03 13.83
CA THR A 229 2.70 34.83 14.37
C THR A 229 2.91 33.76 13.31
N ARG A 230 1.93 33.51 12.44
CA ARG A 230 2.08 32.54 11.36
C ARG A 230 3.22 32.92 10.41
N ASN A 231 3.30 34.19 10.00
CA ASN A 231 4.39 34.65 9.14
C ASN A 231 5.76 34.48 9.81
N ARG A 232 5.88 34.74 11.12
CA ARG A 232 7.10 34.52 11.89
C ARG A 232 7.51 33.04 11.89
N VAL A 233 6.58 32.15 12.22
CA VAL A 233 6.80 30.70 12.22
C VAL A 233 7.22 30.18 10.84
N GLU A 234 6.56 30.65 9.77
CA GLU A 234 6.93 30.29 8.40
C GLU A 234 8.35 30.77 8.06
N GLN A 235 8.74 31.97 8.51
CA GLN A 235 10.08 32.50 8.25
C GLN A 235 11.15 31.71 9.02
N GLU A 236 10.92 31.41 10.29
CA GLU A 236 11.87 30.62 11.08
C GLU A 236 12.00 29.19 10.56
N SER A 237 10.89 28.58 10.14
CA SER A 237 10.92 27.27 9.49
C SER A 237 11.81 27.28 8.24
N LYS A 238 11.68 28.32 7.40
CA LYS A 238 12.53 28.49 6.20
C LYS A 238 14.00 28.70 6.55
N ASN A 239 14.29 29.49 7.60
CA ASN A 239 15.66 29.71 8.05
C ASN A 239 16.31 28.38 8.46
N ILE A 240 15.61 27.59 9.27
CA ILE A 240 16.09 26.27 9.72
C ILE A 240 16.30 25.33 8.53
N ILE A 241 15.34 25.26 7.59
CA ILE A 241 15.46 24.45 6.38
C ILE A 241 16.72 24.82 5.60
N ASN A 242 16.93 26.12 5.29
CA ASN A 242 18.08 26.58 4.52
C ASN A 242 19.43 26.24 5.19
N ILE A 243 19.48 26.28 6.52
CA ILE A 243 20.69 25.91 7.28
C ILE A 243 20.93 24.40 7.16
N LEU A 244 19.91 23.59 7.38
CA LEU A 244 20.04 22.14 7.33
C LEU A 244 20.33 21.60 5.91
N GLU A 245 19.88 22.30 4.88
CA GLU A 245 20.25 22.00 3.47
C GLU A 245 21.71 22.34 3.15
N SER A 246 22.39 23.14 3.97
CA SER A 246 23.80 23.53 3.75
C SER A 246 24.84 22.51 4.25
N ASP A 247 24.46 21.23 4.36
CA ASP A 247 25.29 20.11 4.83
C ASP A 247 25.84 20.27 6.26
N ILE A 248 25.12 20.95 7.14
CA ILE A 248 25.45 21.01 8.57
C ILE A 248 25.03 19.70 9.25
N ASP A 249 25.89 19.20 10.16
CA ASP A 249 25.51 18.06 11.01
C ASP A 249 24.36 18.46 11.94
N ILE A 250 23.18 17.87 11.73
CA ILE A 250 21.97 18.13 12.53
C ILE A 250 22.23 18.03 14.04
N ASN A 251 23.10 17.12 14.47
CA ASN A 251 23.41 16.96 15.90
C ASN A 251 24.09 18.21 16.47
N SER A 252 24.90 18.89 15.67
CA SER A 252 25.56 20.16 16.05
C SER A 252 24.62 21.37 16.02
N PHE A 253 23.46 21.23 15.37
CA PHE A 253 22.47 22.30 15.23
C PHE A 253 21.31 22.23 16.25
N LEU A 254 21.18 21.12 16.99
CA LEU A 254 20.07 20.89 17.93
C LEU A 254 19.84 22.02 18.94
N GLU A 255 20.91 22.65 19.43
CA GLU A 255 20.84 23.72 20.43
C GLU A 255 20.21 25.01 19.89
N TYR A 256 20.16 25.16 18.56
CA TYR A 256 19.59 26.34 17.88
C TYR A 256 18.15 26.11 17.44
N LEU A 257 17.59 24.92 17.66
CA LEU A 257 16.19 24.64 17.37
C LEU A 257 15.27 25.33 18.41
N PRO A 258 14.06 25.75 18.00
CA PRO A 258 13.08 26.28 18.93
C PRO A 258 12.75 25.27 20.04
N THR A 259 12.70 25.75 21.28
CA THR A 259 12.37 24.95 22.45
C THR A 259 11.22 25.57 23.24
N ILE A 260 10.38 24.73 23.84
CA ILE A 260 9.25 25.13 24.68
C ILE A 260 9.67 25.70 26.05
N GLU A 261 10.97 25.64 26.36
CA GLU A 261 11.54 26.22 27.58
C GLU A 261 11.99 27.67 27.38
N SER A 262 12.04 28.14 26.13
CA SER A 262 12.36 29.53 25.80
C SER A 262 11.11 30.41 25.91
N ASP A 263 11.29 31.66 26.35
CA ASP A 263 10.25 32.69 26.32
C ASP A 263 10.01 33.25 24.90
N GLU A 264 10.81 32.84 23.91
CA GLU A 264 10.76 33.35 22.53
C GLU A 264 9.60 32.77 21.70
N TYR A 265 9.20 31.53 21.99
CA TYR A 265 8.17 30.79 21.27
C TYR A 265 7.19 30.13 22.24
N SER A 266 5.90 30.23 21.92
CA SER A 266 4.86 29.41 22.53
C SER A 266 4.96 27.95 22.10
N TYR A 267 4.33 27.06 22.85
CA TYR A 267 4.28 25.63 22.54
C TYR A 267 3.74 25.36 21.12
N GLU A 268 2.64 26.01 20.74
CA GLU A 268 2.04 25.85 19.42
C GLU A 268 2.97 26.34 18.30
N GLU A 269 3.77 27.37 18.54
CA GLU A 269 4.77 27.85 17.59
C GLU A 269 5.92 26.85 17.43
N VAL A 270 6.46 26.33 18.53
CA VAL A 270 7.53 25.30 18.50
C VAL A 270 7.06 24.07 17.73
N LEU A 271 5.87 23.54 18.04
CA LEU A 271 5.32 22.39 17.32
C LEU A 271 5.13 22.69 15.84
N CYS A 272 4.55 23.85 15.50
CA CYS A 272 4.28 24.22 14.12
C CYS A 272 5.59 24.34 13.32
N ILE A 273 6.63 24.98 13.88
CA ILE A 273 7.94 25.09 13.24
C ILE A 273 8.52 23.70 12.98
N LEU A 274 8.63 22.86 14.01
CA LEU A 274 9.22 21.53 13.88
C LEU A 274 8.44 20.65 12.89
N GLN A 275 7.11 20.68 12.90
CA GLN A 275 6.26 19.94 11.97
C GLN A 275 6.47 20.40 10.51
N ILE A 276 6.60 21.71 10.25
CA ILE A 276 6.90 22.24 8.91
C ILE A 276 8.27 21.75 8.43
N VAL A 277 9.30 21.88 9.27
CA VAL A 277 10.68 21.48 8.94
C VAL A 277 10.76 19.97 8.70
N ILE A 278 10.15 19.15 9.56
CA ILE A 278 10.12 17.69 9.38
C ILE A 278 9.38 17.31 8.09
N ASN A 279 8.21 17.90 7.84
CA ASN A 279 7.45 17.64 6.63
C ASN A 279 8.22 18.02 5.35
N HIS A 280 9.04 19.08 5.39
CA HIS A 280 9.94 19.44 4.29
C HIS A 280 10.93 18.32 3.98
N PHE A 281 11.73 17.90 4.96
CA PHE A 281 12.72 16.85 4.74
C PHE A 281 12.12 15.46 4.47
N GLN A 282 10.88 15.20 4.91
CA GLN A 282 10.13 14.02 4.48
C GLN A 282 9.76 14.08 2.99
N VAL A 283 9.49 15.26 2.43
CA VAL A 283 9.28 15.44 0.99
C VAL A 283 10.59 15.21 0.24
N GLU A 284 11.70 15.81 0.68
CA GLU A 284 13.02 15.58 0.08
C GLU A 284 13.39 14.08 0.09
N LEU A 285 13.14 13.37 1.20
CA LEU A 285 13.30 11.92 1.26
C LEU A 285 12.44 11.18 0.23
N LEU A 286 11.18 11.56 0.06
CA LEU A 286 10.31 10.96 -0.94
C LEU A 286 10.82 11.24 -2.37
N GLU A 287 11.37 12.43 -2.62
CA GLU A 287 11.97 12.78 -3.91
C GLU A 287 13.18 11.89 -4.22
N THR A 288 14.08 11.66 -3.25
CA THR A 288 15.19 10.71 -3.45
C THR A 288 14.71 9.27 -3.70
N VAL A 289 13.61 8.84 -3.09
CA VAL A 289 12.97 7.54 -3.37
C VAL A 289 12.40 7.49 -4.79
N ASN A 290 11.81 8.57 -5.27
CA ASN A 290 11.32 8.66 -6.65
C ASN A 290 12.49 8.64 -7.64
N LEU A 291 13.57 9.38 -7.37
CA LEU A 291 14.78 9.39 -8.19
C LEU A 291 15.41 8.00 -8.30
N ILE A 292 15.56 7.28 -7.18
CA ILE A 292 16.16 5.93 -7.21
C ILE A 292 15.25 4.87 -7.83
N SER A 293 13.94 5.14 -7.93
CA SER A 293 12.97 4.24 -8.56
C SER A 293 13.06 4.27 -10.09
N ASP A 294 13.67 5.32 -10.65
CA ASP A 294 13.99 5.43 -12.07
C ASP A 294 15.27 4.62 -12.39
N LYS A 295 15.18 3.81 -13.45
CA LYS A 295 16.24 2.88 -13.83
C LYS A 295 17.55 3.57 -14.26
N ASP A 296 17.47 4.69 -14.97
CA ASP A 296 18.64 5.41 -15.45
C ASP A 296 19.36 6.10 -14.29
N ASN A 297 18.58 6.69 -13.37
CA ASN A 297 19.12 7.26 -12.15
C ASN A 297 19.75 6.21 -11.24
N PHE A 298 19.13 5.04 -11.08
CA PHE A 298 19.74 3.92 -10.36
C PHE A 298 21.07 3.48 -10.99
N LYS A 299 21.18 3.49 -12.31
CA LYS A 299 22.41 3.07 -13.00
C LYS A 299 23.54 4.10 -12.85
N ASN A 300 23.22 5.38 -12.96
CA ASN A 300 24.22 6.44 -13.11
C ASN A 300 24.49 7.21 -11.82
N TYR A 301 23.49 7.37 -10.96
CA TYR A 301 23.53 8.29 -9.81
C TYR A 301 23.23 7.62 -8.47
N ARG A 302 23.05 6.28 -8.42
CA ARG A 302 22.67 5.57 -7.17
C ARG A 302 23.45 5.94 -5.93
N ASN A 303 24.77 6.12 -6.03
CA ASN A 303 25.61 6.36 -4.86
C ASN A 303 25.37 7.77 -4.31
N LEU A 304 25.17 8.74 -5.21
CA LEU A 304 24.85 10.12 -4.84
C LEU A 304 23.46 10.17 -4.18
N ILE A 305 22.45 9.58 -4.84
CA ILE A 305 21.07 9.53 -4.31
C ILE A 305 21.03 8.80 -2.97
N LYS A 306 21.81 7.71 -2.79
CA LYS A 306 21.93 7.02 -1.50
C LYS A 306 22.52 7.91 -0.41
N GLN A 307 23.55 8.69 -0.72
CA GLN A 307 24.19 9.58 0.25
C GLN A 307 23.21 10.67 0.69
N GLU A 308 22.56 11.30 -0.26
CA GLU A 308 21.53 12.32 -0.04
C GLU A 308 20.35 11.78 0.78
N PHE A 309 19.82 10.60 0.42
CA PHE A 309 18.80 9.92 1.20
C PHE A 309 19.23 9.65 2.64
N ASN A 310 20.46 9.16 2.86
CA ASN A 310 20.95 8.90 4.22
C ASN A 310 21.10 10.20 5.03
N ASN A 311 21.49 11.31 4.40
CA ASN A 311 21.58 12.62 5.04
C ASN A 311 20.20 13.10 5.49
N TYR A 312 19.22 13.12 4.57
CA TYR A 312 17.85 13.53 4.92
C TYR A 312 17.19 12.58 5.92
N LEU A 313 17.48 11.27 5.85
CA LEU A 313 16.95 10.29 6.80
C LEU A 313 17.49 10.56 8.20
N ASN A 314 18.77 10.90 8.32
CA ASN A 314 19.38 11.30 9.59
C ASN A 314 18.71 12.56 10.14
N ILE A 315 18.53 13.60 9.32
CA ILE A 315 17.85 14.85 9.70
C ILE A 315 16.43 14.56 10.22
N VAL A 316 15.61 13.85 9.45
CA VAL A 316 14.23 13.52 9.84
C VAL A 316 14.21 12.70 11.13
N THR A 317 15.09 11.70 11.28
CA THR A 317 15.13 10.84 12.47
C THR A 317 15.46 11.66 13.72
N VAL A 318 16.46 12.54 13.64
CA VAL A 318 16.88 13.38 14.76
C VAL A 318 15.82 14.44 15.10
N LEU A 319 15.24 15.10 14.10
CA LEU A 319 14.17 16.09 14.32
C LEU A 319 12.90 15.46 14.90
N GLN A 320 12.52 14.25 14.48
CA GLN A 320 11.40 13.53 15.07
C GLN A 320 11.65 13.17 16.53
N GLN A 321 12.88 12.76 16.88
CA GLN A 321 13.26 12.53 18.28
C GLN A 321 13.16 13.82 19.09
N TYR A 322 13.72 14.92 18.57
CA TYR A 322 13.66 16.23 19.20
C TYR A 322 12.22 16.72 19.41
N TYR A 323 11.36 16.58 18.39
CA TYR A 323 9.93 16.89 18.48
C TYR A 323 9.26 16.12 19.62
N ASN A 324 9.48 14.81 19.71
CA ASN A 324 8.91 13.97 20.76
C ASN A 324 9.43 14.36 22.15
N ASP A 325 10.70 14.76 22.26
CA ASP A 325 11.30 15.23 23.50
C ASP A 325 10.68 16.56 23.95
N GLU A 326 10.45 17.51 23.04
CA GLU A 326 9.77 18.78 23.34
C GLU A 326 8.30 18.55 23.73
N GLU A 327 7.56 17.69 23.02
CA GLU A 327 6.20 17.29 23.42
C GLU A 327 6.19 16.69 24.83
N LYS A 328 7.17 15.82 25.13
CA LYS A 328 7.30 15.23 26.46
C LYS A 328 7.60 16.27 27.53
N LYS A 329 8.51 17.22 27.28
CA LYS A 329 8.79 18.31 28.23
C LYS A 329 7.53 19.13 28.54
N TYR A 330 6.67 19.36 27.54
CA TYR A 330 5.41 20.08 27.74
C TYR A 330 4.45 19.27 28.62
N ASN A 331 4.29 17.98 28.31
CA ASN A 331 3.47 17.08 29.10
C ASN A 331 4.00 16.95 30.54
N ASP A 332 5.32 16.87 30.73
CA ASP A 332 5.97 16.81 32.05
C ASP A 332 5.82 18.13 32.83
N LYS A 333 5.76 19.29 32.15
CA LYS A 333 5.41 20.58 32.78
C LYS A 333 3.95 20.59 33.25
N PHE A 334 3.04 19.99 32.48
CA PHE A 334 1.63 19.82 32.87
C PHE A 334 1.46 18.80 34.00
N ASP A 335 2.19 17.68 33.98
CA ASP A 335 2.15 16.66 35.03
C ASP A 335 2.80 17.13 36.34
N LYS A 336 3.73 18.11 36.29
CA LYS A 336 4.31 18.77 37.48
C LYS A 336 3.44 19.87 38.09
N ILE A 337 2.33 20.23 37.48
CA ILE A 337 1.37 21.20 38.04
C ILE A 337 0.45 20.54 39.09
N ASP A 338 0.43 19.21 39.22
CA ASP A 338 -0.37 18.49 40.22
C ASP A 338 0.46 17.99 41.42
N GLU A 339 0.64 18.86 42.41
CA GLU A 339 0.61 18.46 43.83
C GLU A 339 0.21 19.62 44.77
N LYS A 340 -0.69 20.50 44.32
CA LYS A 340 -1.46 21.37 45.22
C LYS A 340 -2.94 21.30 44.86
N GLU A 341 -3.72 20.82 45.82
CA GLU A 341 -5.17 20.82 45.81
C GLU A 341 -5.75 22.17 45.34
N GLU A 342 -6.27 22.26 44.12
CA GLU A 342 -7.26 23.28 43.80
C GLU A 342 -8.48 22.65 43.11
N LYS A 343 -9.63 22.78 43.77
CA LYS A 343 -10.93 22.45 43.20
C LYS A 343 -11.21 23.40 42.04
N ASN A 344 -11.70 22.89 40.92
CA ASN A 344 -12.12 23.72 39.79
C ASN A 344 -13.22 24.71 40.22
N HIS A 345 -13.07 25.97 39.83
CA HIS A 345 -14.03 27.03 40.08
C HIS A 345 -15.05 27.07 38.95
N ILE A 346 -16.33 26.86 39.28
CA ILE A 346 -17.41 26.74 38.30
C ILE A 346 -18.29 28.00 38.33
N PHE A 347 -18.34 28.67 37.19
CA PHE A 347 -19.22 29.79 36.89
C PHE A 347 -20.38 29.33 35.99
N TYR A 348 -21.44 30.13 35.91
CA TYR A 348 -22.64 29.77 35.12
C TYR A 348 -23.02 30.88 34.14
N ALA A 349 -23.36 30.49 32.92
CA ALA A 349 -23.89 31.39 31.91
C ALA A 349 -25.34 31.79 32.22
N PHE A 350 -25.66 33.07 32.04
CA PHE A 350 -26.97 33.64 32.39
C PHE A 350 -27.86 33.92 31.20
N ARG A 351 -29.13 33.52 31.32
CA ARG A 351 -30.17 33.85 30.34
C ARG A 351 -30.69 35.28 30.53
N ASN A 352 -30.86 35.65 31.79
CA ASN A 352 -31.25 36.97 32.26
C ASN A 352 -30.61 37.22 33.65
N GLU A 353 -30.91 38.35 34.28
CA GLU A 353 -30.28 38.74 35.55
C GLU A 353 -30.44 37.68 36.65
N ASP A 354 -31.61 37.03 36.73
CA ASP A 354 -31.99 36.15 37.83
C ASP A 354 -31.86 34.64 37.57
N LYS A 355 -31.69 34.19 36.31
CA LYS A 355 -31.73 32.76 35.97
C LYS A 355 -30.62 32.34 35.03
N SER A 356 -29.87 31.32 35.44
CA SER A 356 -28.86 30.68 34.60
C SER A 356 -29.49 29.85 33.49
N TYR A 357 -28.73 29.66 32.42
CA TYR A 357 -29.10 28.75 31.35
C TYR A 357 -29.19 27.29 31.83
N LEU A 358 -28.33 26.89 32.78
CA LEU A 358 -28.39 25.58 33.42
C LEU A 358 -29.74 25.37 34.10
N GLU A 359 -30.15 26.30 34.98
CA GLU A 359 -31.42 26.22 35.70
C GLU A 359 -32.62 26.13 34.74
N TYR A 360 -32.58 26.89 33.65
CA TYR A 360 -33.62 26.83 32.63
C TYR A 360 -33.67 25.46 31.91
N ASP A 361 -32.52 24.90 31.55
CA ASP A 361 -32.47 23.61 30.85
C ASP A 361 -32.98 22.47 31.74
N LEU A 362 -32.61 22.48 33.03
CA LEU A 362 -33.01 21.48 34.02
C LEU A 362 -34.54 21.35 34.16
N GLU A 363 -35.30 22.43 33.95
CA GLU A 363 -36.78 22.39 34.01
C GLU A 363 -37.40 21.49 32.93
N SER A 364 -36.73 21.38 31.78
CA SER A 364 -37.18 20.62 30.63
C SER A 364 -36.61 19.19 30.56
N LEU A 365 -35.66 18.87 31.44
CA LEU A 365 -35.01 17.56 31.48
C LEU A 365 -35.89 16.51 32.15
N ASN A 366 -35.78 15.27 31.67
CA ASN A 366 -36.37 14.12 32.34
C ASN A 366 -35.78 13.98 33.75
N PRO A 367 -36.59 13.76 34.80
CA PRO A 367 -36.12 13.58 36.17
C PRO A 367 -34.97 12.57 36.33
N HIS A 368 -34.95 11.49 35.53
CA HIS A 368 -33.89 10.48 35.57
C HIS A 368 -32.50 11.02 35.16
N TYR A 369 -32.44 12.14 34.43
CA TYR A 369 -31.20 12.76 33.99
C TYR A 369 -30.66 13.83 34.93
N LEU A 370 -31.48 14.32 35.88
CA LEU A 370 -31.10 15.40 36.79
C LEU A 370 -29.91 15.03 37.69
N GLU A 371 -29.90 13.82 38.24
CA GLU A 371 -28.78 13.35 39.08
C GLU A 371 -27.47 13.22 38.29
N LYS A 372 -27.56 12.81 37.01
CA LYS A 372 -26.39 12.69 36.14
C LYS A 372 -25.75 14.05 35.88
N VAL A 373 -26.56 15.10 35.68
CA VAL A 373 -26.06 16.48 35.54
C VAL A 373 -25.31 16.91 36.80
N ASN A 374 -25.90 16.74 37.98
CA ASN A 374 -25.27 17.11 39.24
C ASN A 374 -23.95 16.34 39.46
N ARG A 375 -23.93 15.03 39.13
CA ARG A 375 -22.73 14.21 39.23
C ARG A 375 -21.60 14.72 38.33
N LEU A 376 -21.91 15.03 37.07
CA LEU A 376 -20.92 15.53 36.11
C LEU A 376 -20.33 16.87 36.55
N ILE A 377 -21.16 17.81 37.02
CA ILE A 377 -20.70 19.11 37.50
C ILE A 377 -19.83 18.97 38.76
N ASN A 378 -20.22 18.11 39.71
CA ASN A 378 -19.43 17.88 40.92
C ASN A 378 -18.09 17.21 40.62
N ARG A 379 -18.05 16.22 39.71
CA ARG A 379 -16.79 15.61 39.28
C ARG A 379 -15.89 16.60 38.56
N LEU A 380 -16.45 17.49 37.73
CA LEU A 380 -15.71 18.61 37.14
C LEU A 380 -15.13 19.49 38.25
N LYS A 381 -15.94 19.91 39.23
CA LYS A 381 -15.51 20.74 40.38
C LYS A 381 -14.38 20.10 41.20
N LEU A 382 -14.39 18.78 41.34
CA LEU A 382 -13.40 18.03 42.11
C LEU A 382 -12.17 17.60 41.29
N GLY A 383 -12.14 17.86 39.98
CA GLY A 383 -11.06 17.38 39.10
C GLY A 383 -11.08 15.87 38.86
N GLU A 384 -12.18 15.19 39.18
CA GLU A 384 -12.28 13.71 39.20
C GLU A 384 -12.85 13.12 37.88
N LEU A 385 -12.76 13.86 36.77
CA LEU A 385 -13.32 13.42 35.49
C LEU A 385 -12.48 12.31 34.85
N SER A 386 -13.14 11.25 34.38
CA SER A 386 -12.47 10.16 33.65
C SER A 386 -12.29 10.49 32.17
N ARG A 387 -11.31 9.83 31.50
CA ARG A 387 -10.97 10.04 30.07
C ARG A 387 -12.14 9.92 29.08
N GLY A 388 -13.25 9.27 29.46
CA GLY A 388 -14.46 9.13 28.64
C GLY A 388 -15.56 10.16 28.93
N GLU A 389 -15.47 10.89 30.03
CA GLU A 389 -16.49 11.85 30.48
C GLU A 389 -16.32 13.23 29.85
N VAL A 390 -15.18 13.53 29.22
CA VAL A 390 -14.91 14.83 28.57
C VAL A 390 -14.64 14.63 27.08
N LYS A 391 -15.22 15.47 26.23
CA LYS A 391 -14.84 15.53 24.82
C LYS A 391 -14.89 16.95 24.28
N GLY A 392 -13.89 17.31 23.47
CA GLY A 392 -13.91 18.52 22.66
C GLY A 392 -14.89 18.42 21.48
N LEU A 393 -15.60 19.51 21.20
CA LEU A 393 -16.51 19.63 20.06
C LEU A 393 -15.72 20.04 18.81
N LYS A 394 -15.78 19.23 17.73
CA LYS A 394 -14.92 19.36 16.53
C LYS A 394 -15.56 20.13 15.33
N SER A 395 -16.64 20.91 15.51
CA SER A 395 -17.40 21.49 14.37
C SER A 395 -17.51 23.02 14.38
N ASN A 396 -17.17 23.69 13.27
CA ASN A 396 -17.24 25.15 13.02
C ASN A 396 -16.56 26.09 14.04
N ASN A 397 -16.14 27.28 13.58
CA ASN A 397 -15.38 28.26 14.37
C ASN A 397 -16.07 28.73 15.67
N ILE A 398 -17.39 28.53 15.81
CA ILE A 398 -18.18 28.93 17.00
C ILE A 398 -18.14 27.88 18.13
N LEU A 399 -17.91 26.59 17.81
CA LEU A 399 -17.86 25.51 18.82
C LEU A 399 -16.43 25.06 19.15
N LYS A 400 -15.40 25.54 18.43
CA LYS A 400 -13.98 25.15 18.53
C LYS A 400 -13.30 25.34 19.91
N LYS A 401 -14.01 25.87 20.91
CA LYS A 401 -13.54 26.04 22.29
C LYS A 401 -14.50 25.50 23.35
N GLN A 402 -15.60 24.87 22.94
CA GLN A 402 -16.56 24.28 23.86
C GLN A 402 -16.21 22.82 24.11
N LEU A 403 -16.22 22.46 25.39
CA LEU A 403 -16.06 21.11 25.88
C LEU A 403 -17.43 20.60 26.32
N GLU A 404 -17.61 19.27 26.29
CA GLU A 404 -18.80 18.66 26.86
C GLU A 404 -18.46 17.56 27.85
N LEU A 405 -19.15 17.60 28.99
CA LEU A 405 -19.24 16.49 29.93
C LEU A 405 -20.33 15.52 29.48
N ARG A 406 -20.06 14.21 29.54
CA ARG A 406 -20.93 13.18 28.97
C ARG A 406 -21.26 12.08 29.96
N ASP A 407 -22.55 11.83 30.12
CA ASP A 407 -23.09 10.61 30.72
C ASP A 407 -24.33 10.16 29.92
N ASP A 408 -24.21 9.03 29.22
CA ASP A 408 -25.29 8.45 28.41
C ASP A 408 -25.84 9.44 27.35
N GLN A 409 -27.07 9.95 27.49
CA GLN A 409 -27.64 10.98 26.61
C GLN A 409 -27.39 12.40 27.11
N VAL A 410 -26.96 12.59 28.36
CA VAL A 410 -26.78 13.91 28.97
C VAL A 410 -25.47 14.54 28.52
N ARG A 411 -25.52 15.79 28.08
CA ARG A 411 -24.36 16.62 27.73
C ARG A 411 -24.40 17.92 28.51
N VAL A 412 -23.42 18.16 29.37
CA VAL A 412 -23.21 19.46 30.02
C VAL A 412 -22.14 20.20 29.22
N ILE A 413 -22.50 21.34 28.65
CA ILE A 413 -21.59 22.13 27.82
C ILE A 413 -20.90 23.15 28.71
N PHE A 414 -19.58 23.21 28.61
CA PHE A 414 -18.76 24.15 29.37
C PHE A 414 -17.61 24.72 28.54
N TYR A 415 -17.01 25.78 29.04
CA TYR A 415 -15.94 26.52 28.39
C TYR A 415 -14.86 26.89 29.42
N PRO A 416 -13.56 26.68 29.13
CA PRO A 416 -12.47 27.10 30.01
C PRO A 416 -12.25 28.61 29.89
N LEU A 417 -12.17 29.32 31.02
CA LEU A 417 -11.93 30.77 31.05
C LEU A 417 -10.43 31.06 31.14
N THR A 418 -9.83 30.71 32.28
CA THR A 418 -8.40 30.80 32.61
C THR A 418 -8.11 29.84 33.76
N ASP A 419 -6.95 29.18 33.76
CA ASP A 419 -6.52 28.25 34.82
C ASP A 419 -7.60 27.21 35.20
N ASN A 420 -7.93 27.09 36.50
CA ASN A 420 -8.96 26.21 37.05
C ASN A 420 -10.39 26.80 36.99
N ASN A 421 -10.64 27.85 36.19
CA ASN A 421 -11.93 28.51 36.09
C ASN A 421 -12.69 28.09 34.83
N TYR A 422 -13.93 27.61 35.01
CA TYR A 422 -14.78 27.11 33.94
C TYR A 422 -16.15 27.74 34.00
N ILE A 423 -16.77 27.99 32.84
CA ILE A 423 -18.17 28.42 32.76
C ILE A 423 -19.04 27.32 32.17
N ILE A 424 -20.14 27.00 32.86
CA ILE A 424 -21.19 26.11 32.37
C ILE A 424 -22.17 26.91 31.51
N VAL A 425 -22.30 26.48 30.26
CA VAL A 425 -23.14 27.11 29.24
C VAL A 425 -24.58 26.54 29.27
N GLY A 426 -24.72 25.29 29.69
CA GLY A 426 -26.02 24.64 29.84
C GLY A 426 -25.99 23.13 29.61
N VAL A 427 -27.18 22.55 29.48
CA VAL A 427 -27.37 21.10 29.40
C VAL A 427 -28.30 20.73 28.26
N LEU A 428 -27.98 19.65 27.56
CA LEU A 428 -28.85 19.05 26.54
C LEU A 428 -28.89 17.52 26.64
N THR A 429 -29.95 16.93 26.09
CA THR A 429 -30.04 15.49 25.86
C THR A 429 -29.84 15.19 24.39
N LYS A 430 -28.91 14.29 24.07
CA LYS A 430 -28.70 13.81 22.70
C LYS A 430 -29.92 13.01 22.22
N LYS A 431 -30.38 13.24 21.00
CA LYS A 431 -31.48 12.50 20.34
C LYS A 431 -31.02 12.09 18.94
N LYS A 432 -31.27 10.83 18.55
CA LYS A 432 -30.72 10.20 17.32
C LYS A 432 -30.90 11.00 16.02
N ASP A 433 -31.93 11.85 15.90
CA ASP A 433 -32.31 12.47 14.62
C ASP A 433 -32.24 14.02 14.58
N ASN A 434 -31.73 14.70 15.62
CA ASN A 434 -31.79 16.18 15.67
C ASN A 434 -30.59 16.86 16.36
N ASP A 435 -29.38 16.31 16.15
CA ASP A 435 -28.17 16.72 16.88
C ASP A 435 -27.73 18.18 16.63
N ASN A 436 -28.03 18.78 15.46
CA ASN A 436 -27.48 20.11 15.13
C ASN A 436 -28.17 21.31 15.83
N ASP A 437 -29.45 21.21 16.22
CA ASP A 437 -30.17 22.34 16.83
C ASP A 437 -29.75 22.60 18.28
N GLY A 438 -29.48 21.54 19.05
CA GLY A 438 -29.08 21.65 20.46
C GLY A 438 -27.72 22.32 20.66
N TYR A 439 -26.69 21.86 19.93
CA TYR A 439 -25.35 22.47 20.02
C TYR A 439 -25.32 23.88 19.44
N SER A 440 -26.10 24.17 18.39
CA SER A 440 -26.23 25.52 17.85
C SER A 440 -26.84 26.47 18.88
N LYS A 441 -27.88 26.06 19.61
CA LYS A 441 -28.46 26.85 20.71
C LYS A 441 -27.44 27.17 21.80
N MET A 442 -26.59 26.21 22.18
CA MET A 442 -25.52 26.43 23.16
C MET A 442 -24.44 27.38 22.65
N ALA A 443 -24.18 27.35 21.34
CA ALA A 443 -23.22 28.22 20.68
C ALA A 443 -23.54 29.72 20.84
N PHE A 444 -24.82 30.09 20.74
CA PHE A 444 -25.30 31.48 20.76
C PHE A 444 -25.70 32.02 22.14
N ARG A 445 -25.51 31.24 23.21
CA ARG A 445 -25.79 31.74 24.57
C ARG A 445 -24.77 32.81 24.97
N ASN A 446 -25.23 33.79 25.74
CA ASN A 446 -24.34 34.74 26.38
C ASN A 446 -23.42 34.00 27.36
N LYS A 447 -22.11 34.14 27.17
CA LYS A 447 -21.05 33.53 27.99
C LYS A 447 -20.09 34.60 28.53
N GLU A 448 -20.43 35.87 28.34
CA GLU A 448 -19.62 36.98 28.83
C GLU A 448 -19.73 37.05 30.34
N ILE A 449 -18.61 36.77 30.98
CA ILE A 449 -18.37 37.06 32.39
C ILE A 449 -17.05 37.79 32.47
N ASP A 450 -16.97 38.75 33.39
CA ASP A 450 -15.78 39.55 33.59
C ASP A 450 -15.16 39.13 34.92
N ILE A 451 -14.03 38.43 34.83
CA ILE A 451 -13.23 37.99 35.99
C ILE A 451 -11.85 38.65 35.99
N SER A 452 -11.69 39.76 35.26
CA SER A 452 -10.40 40.43 35.05
C SER A 452 -9.80 41.08 36.31
N THR A 453 -10.61 41.29 37.34
CA THR A 453 -10.18 41.85 38.63
C THR A 453 -10.70 41.01 39.79
N GLU A 454 -10.01 41.05 40.93
CA GLU A 454 -10.38 40.29 42.13
C GLU A 454 -11.81 40.61 42.61
N GLU A 455 -12.21 41.89 42.60
CA GLU A 455 -13.58 42.31 42.97
C GLU A 455 -14.64 41.70 42.06
N LYS A 456 -14.41 41.67 40.74
CA LYS A 456 -15.35 41.08 39.78
C LYS A 456 -15.38 39.56 39.88
N TYR A 457 -14.22 38.94 40.14
CA TYR A 457 -14.10 37.50 40.38
C TYR A 457 -14.92 37.05 41.59
N ILE A 458 -14.78 37.74 42.73
CA ILE A 458 -15.53 37.44 43.97
C ILE A 458 -17.04 37.57 43.73
N LYS A 459 -17.47 38.65 43.05
CA LYS A 459 -18.88 38.88 42.72
C LYS A 459 -19.47 37.75 41.86
N GLU A 460 -18.75 37.30 40.83
CA GLU A 460 -19.20 36.19 39.99
C GLU A 460 -19.15 34.84 40.73
N GLN A 461 -18.24 34.66 41.69
CA GLN A 461 -18.24 33.48 42.56
C GLN A 461 -19.47 33.43 43.47
N GLU A 462 -19.83 34.54 44.13
CA GLU A 462 -21.03 34.62 44.97
C GLU A 462 -22.28 34.31 44.16
N ARG A 463 -22.40 34.94 42.99
CA ARG A 463 -23.49 34.70 42.05
C ARG A 463 -23.58 33.23 41.61
N SER A 464 -22.44 32.58 41.41
CA SER A 464 -22.37 31.17 41.00
C SER A 464 -22.72 30.21 42.14
N LYS A 465 -22.39 30.54 43.39
CA LYS A 465 -22.83 29.78 44.57
C LYS A 465 -24.34 29.78 44.70
N GLU A 466 -24.99 30.93 44.49
CA GLU A 466 -26.45 31.01 44.54
C GLU A 466 -27.12 30.15 43.44
N VAL A 467 -26.56 30.13 42.23
CA VAL A 467 -27.03 29.23 41.16
C VAL A 467 -26.91 27.78 41.60
N GLU A 468 -25.76 27.42 42.20
CA GLU A 468 -25.49 26.07 42.69
C GLU A 468 -26.51 25.60 43.72
N GLU A 469 -26.79 26.43 44.72
CA GLU A 469 -27.82 26.16 45.72
C GLU A 469 -29.21 26.00 45.10
N ARG A 470 -29.59 26.87 44.16
CA ARG A 470 -30.92 26.84 43.52
C ARG A 470 -31.12 25.60 42.67
N TYR A 471 -30.16 25.24 41.81
CA TYR A 471 -30.31 24.05 40.96
C TYR A 471 -30.20 22.76 41.77
N THR A 472 -29.35 22.72 42.80
CA THR A 472 -29.18 21.53 43.65
C THR A 472 -30.49 21.24 44.39
N LYS A 473 -31.09 22.27 45.00
CA LYS A 473 -32.41 22.19 45.63
C LYS A 473 -33.49 21.76 44.65
N PHE A 474 -33.49 22.29 43.42
CA PHE A 474 -34.43 21.87 42.38
C PHE A 474 -34.34 20.36 42.07
N ILE A 475 -33.12 19.83 41.97
CA ILE A 475 -32.88 18.39 41.72
C ILE A 475 -33.37 17.55 42.90
N GLU A 476 -33.08 17.96 44.13
CA GLU A 476 -33.54 17.28 45.35
C GLU A 476 -35.08 17.27 45.48
N ASP A 477 -35.74 18.39 45.22
CA ASP A 477 -37.20 18.51 45.29
C ASP A 477 -37.91 17.64 44.24
N LYS A 478 -37.32 17.50 43.05
CA LYS A 478 -37.82 16.60 42.00
C LYS A 478 -37.62 15.12 42.34
N LYS A 479 -36.53 14.77 43.05
CA LYS A 479 -36.27 13.41 43.54
C LYS A 479 -37.33 12.94 44.55
N ARG A 480 -37.74 13.83 45.47
CA ARG A 480 -38.80 13.54 46.46
C ARG A 480 -40.19 13.33 45.84
N LYS A 481 -40.47 13.94 44.69
CA LYS A 481 -41.76 13.75 43.97
C LYS A 481 -41.80 12.49 43.11
N GLY A 482 -40.66 11.94 42.71
CA GLY A 482 -40.58 10.70 41.91
C GLY A 482 -40.68 9.40 42.73
N THR A 483 -40.55 9.47 44.06
CA THR A 483 -40.66 8.33 44.99
C THR A 483 -42.07 8.16 45.57
N SER A 484 -43.02 9.00 45.16
CA SER A 484 -44.45 8.86 45.47
C SER A 484 -45.25 8.58 44.20
N ARG A 485 -45.08 7.38 43.64
CA ARG A 485 -46.09 6.69 42.82
C ARG A 485 -45.73 5.23 42.60
#